data_AF-C3Z2Q6-F1
#
_entry.id   AF-C3Z2Q6-F1
#
_cell.length_a   1.000
_cell.length_b   1.000
_cell.length_c   1.000
_cell.angle_alpha   90.00
_cell.angle_beta   90.00
_cell.angle_gamma   90.00
#
_symmetry.space_group_name_H-M   'P 1'
#
loop_
_entity.id
_entity.type
_entity.pdbx_description
1 polymer ?
#
loop_
_entity_poly.entity_id
_entity_poly.type
_entity_poly.pdbx_seq_one_letter_code
_entity_poly.pdbx_strand_id
1 'polypeptide(L)'
;MERTTAISFNYLDLPSNLVTPVDLISMKAQVYGYIPKLRFRITEGNQGGWFNVTKRGLADGGALTGTVMLVRPLQGPFATTLRLDMDRLNNANLVVGRSIAYITVYVSKYNF
;
A
#
# COMPACT_ATOMS: atom_id res chain seq x y z
N MET A 1 -16.26 -8.13 -16.05
CA MET A 1 -14.88 -8.61 -16.26
C MET A 1 -13.96 -7.71 -15.45
N GLU A 2 -13.19 -8.25 -14.51
CA GLU A 2 -12.26 -7.46 -13.70
C GLU A 2 -11.09 -7.02 -14.59
N ARG A 3 -10.85 -5.70 -14.71
CA ARG A 3 -9.79 -5.14 -15.57
C ARG A 3 -8.69 -4.54 -14.69
N THR A 4 -7.47 -5.04 -14.85
CA THR A 4 -6.29 -4.40 -14.28
C THR A 4 -6.00 -3.13 -15.06
N THR A 5 -5.96 -1.99 -14.35
CA THR A 5 -5.78 -0.66 -14.94
C THR A 5 -4.35 -0.17 -14.91
N ALA A 6 -3.57 -0.58 -13.91
CA ALA A 6 -2.16 -0.25 -13.81
C ALA A 6 -1.42 -1.28 -12.93
N ILE A 7 -0.13 -1.48 -13.21
CA ILE A 7 0.78 -2.28 -12.39
C ILE A 7 2.05 -1.46 -12.17
N SER A 8 2.53 -1.38 -10.93
CA SER A 8 3.81 -0.76 -10.59
C SER A 8 4.69 -1.69 -9.75
N PHE A 9 6.00 -1.49 -9.85
CA PHE A 9 7.02 -2.19 -9.07
C PHE A 9 7.85 -1.15 -8.34
N ASN A 10 7.98 -1.31 -7.02
CA ASN A 10 8.67 -0.36 -6.15
C ASN A 10 9.62 -1.14 -5.24
N TYR A 11 10.77 -0.55 -4.96
CA TYR A 11 11.80 -1.15 -4.11
C TYR A 11 12.10 -0.17 -2.98
N LEU A 12 12.09 -0.67 -1.75
CA LEU A 12 12.36 0.10 -0.54
C LEU A 12 13.45 -0.58 0.26
N ASP A 13 14.54 0.15 0.51
CA ASP A 13 15.61 -0.26 1.40
C ASP A 13 15.43 0.44 2.74
N LEU A 14 15.31 -0.33 3.82
CA LEU A 14 15.04 0.16 5.17
C LEU A 14 16.16 -0.26 6.13
N PRO A 15 16.56 0.59 7.09
CA PRO A 15 17.40 0.15 8.20
C PRO A 15 16.60 -0.77 9.14
N SER A 16 17.30 -1.58 9.93
CA SER A 16 16.69 -2.32 11.02
C SER A 16 16.15 -1.40 12.11
N ASN A 17 15.13 -1.86 12.83
CA ASN A 17 14.61 -1.20 14.04
C ASN A 17 14.09 0.23 13.82
N LEU A 18 13.48 0.50 12.66
CA LEU A 18 12.72 1.73 12.44
C LEU A 18 11.69 1.94 13.56
N VAL A 19 11.56 3.19 14.01
CA VAL A 19 10.55 3.59 14.99
C VAL A 19 9.17 3.42 14.36
N THR A 20 8.34 2.54 14.93
CA THR A 20 7.00 2.25 14.42
C THR A 20 5.90 2.83 15.32
N PRO A 21 4.73 3.20 14.76
CA PRO A 21 4.36 3.07 13.35
C PRO A 21 5.02 4.11 12.44
N VAL A 22 5.41 3.70 11.22
CA VAL A 22 5.99 4.61 10.21
C VAL A 22 5.38 4.35 8.82
N ASP A 23 5.06 5.43 8.11
CA ASP A 23 4.59 5.36 6.73
C ASP A 23 5.77 5.08 5.80
N LEU A 24 5.63 4.12 4.89
CA LEU A 24 6.69 3.72 3.96
C LEU A 24 6.46 4.26 2.55
N ILE A 25 5.29 3.98 1.98
CA ILE A 25 4.95 4.37 0.61
C ILE A 25 3.44 4.56 0.49
N SER A 26 3.04 5.47 -0.40
CA SER A 26 1.63 5.80 -0.62
C SER A 26 1.23 5.61 -2.08
N MET A 27 0.13 4.91 -2.30
CA MET A 27 -0.55 4.79 -3.59
C MET A 27 -1.70 5.79 -3.65
N LYS A 28 -1.62 6.74 -4.57
CA LYS A 28 -2.63 7.79 -4.75
C LYS A 28 -3.43 7.54 -6.01
N ALA A 29 -4.75 7.65 -5.92
CA ALA A 29 -5.59 7.81 -7.10
C ALA A 29 -5.76 9.30 -7.39
N GLN A 30 -5.37 9.72 -8.59
CA GLN A 30 -5.78 11.04 -9.09
C GLN A 30 -7.27 11.00 -9.41
N VAL A 31 -7.98 12.03 -8.96
CA VAL A 31 -9.42 12.16 -9.11
C VAL A 31 -9.70 13.50 -9.77
N TYR A 32 -10.43 13.46 -10.89
CA TYR A 32 -10.97 14.65 -11.55
C TYR A 32 -12.50 14.49 -11.59
N GLY A 33 -13.22 15.43 -10.99
CA GLY A 33 -14.67 15.35 -10.85
C GLY A 33 -15.12 14.34 -9.78
N TYR A 34 -15.67 13.20 -10.20
CA TYR A 34 -16.29 12.23 -9.29
C TYR A 34 -15.27 11.45 -8.45
N ILE A 35 -15.40 11.51 -7.12
CA ILE A 35 -14.57 10.77 -6.17
C ILE A 35 -14.93 9.28 -6.21
N PRO A 36 -14.03 8.40 -6.69
CA PRO A 36 -14.33 6.98 -6.77
C PRO A 36 -14.35 6.32 -5.39
N LYS A 37 -15.17 5.29 -5.24
CA LYS A 37 -15.08 4.41 -4.07
C LYS A 37 -13.86 3.49 -4.21
N LEU A 38 -12.82 3.76 -3.44
CA LEU A 38 -11.59 2.96 -3.42
C LEU A 38 -11.46 2.11 -2.16
N ARG A 39 -10.95 0.89 -2.37
CA ARG A 39 -10.53 -0.05 -1.33
C ARG A 39 -9.08 -0.44 -1.56
N PHE A 40 -8.25 -0.26 -0.53
CA PHE A 40 -6.84 -0.64 -0.54
C PHE A 40 -6.65 -1.89 0.31
N ARG A 41 -5.90 -2.87 -0.19
CA ARG A 41 -5.63 -4.13 0.53
C ARG A 41 -4.22 -4.62 0.23
N ILE A 42 -3.50 -5.02 1.27
CA ILE A 42 -2.32 -5.87 1.12
C ILE A 42 -2.82 -7.30 0.99
N THR A 43 -2.60 -7.92 -0.17
CA THR A 43 -3.13 -9.26 -0.49
C THR A 43 -2.08 -10.35 -0.38
N GLU A 44 -0.78 -10.00 -0.47
CA GLU A 44 0.35 -10.95 -0.41
C GLU A 44 1.55 -10.32 0.32
N GLY A 45 2.50 -11.17 0.75
CA GLY A 45 3.80 -10.75 1.30
C GLY A 45 3.81 -10.26 2.75
N ASN A 46 2.66 -10.27 3.43
CA ASN A 46 2.52 -9.77 4.80
C ASN A 46 2.20 -10.88 5.82
N GLN A 47 2.77 -12.07 5.68
CA GLN A 47 2.43 -13.21 6.56
C GLN A 47 2.70 -12.93 8.04
N GLY A 48 3.73 -12.15 8.38
CA GLY A 48 4.02 -11.78 9.77
C GLY A 48 3.26 -10.57 10.29
N GLY A 49 2.40 -9.95 9.48
CA GLY A 49 1.60 -8.80 9.91
C GLY A 49 2.43 -7.59 10.37
N TRP A 50 3.60 -7.38 9.76
CA TRP A 50 4.46 -6.21 9.99
C TRP A 50 3.95 -4.96 9.28
N PHE A 51 3.19 -5.16 8.21
CA PHE A 51 2.67 -4.09 7.38
C PHE A 51 1.17 -3.94 7.57
N ASN A 52 0.70 -2.70 7.47
CA ASN A 52 -0.72 -2.41 7.35
C ASN A 52 -0.92 -1.40 6.22
N VAL A 53 -2.14 -1.31 5.69
CA VAL A 53 -2.52 -0.24 4.78
C VAL A 53 -3.58 0.62 5.43
N THR A 54 -3.28 1.92 5.56
CA THR A 54 -4.26 2.91 6.01
C THR A 54 -4.78 3.70 4.83
N LYS A 55 -6.09 3.91 4.82
CA LYS A 55 -6.71 4.84 3.88
C LYS A 55 -6.69 6.22 4.52
N ARG A 56 -5.96 7.16 3.92
CA ARG A 56 -6.05 8.58 4.27
C ARG A 56 -6.84 9.30 3.18
N GLY A 57 -7.90 9.99 3.60
CA GLY A 57 -8.67 10.90 2.79
C GLY A 57 -8.60 12.30 3.40
N LEU A 58 -8.62 13.32 2.55
CA LEU A 58 -8.75 14.71 2.99
C LEU A 58 -10.22 15.00 3.34
N ALA A 59 -10.44 15.76 4.40
CA ALA A 59 -11.74 16.22 4.89
C ALA A 59 -12.49 17.14 3.89
N ASP A 60 -11.84 17.45 2.77
CA ASP A 60 -12.10 18.56 1.85
C ASP A 60 -12.05 18.12 0.37
N GLY A 61 -12.16 16.81 0.08
CA GLY A 61 -12.40 16.31 -1.28
C GLY A 61 -11.16 15.98 -2.13
N GLY A 62 -9.97 15.96 -1.52
CA GLY A 62 -8.72 15.55 -2.17
C GLY A 62 -8.51 14.03 -2.30
N ALA A 63 -7.56 13.66 -3.18
CA ALA A 63 -7.19 12.29 -3.57
C ALA A 63 -7.25 11.24 -2.45
N LEU A 64 -7.91 10.11 -2.74
CA LEU A 64 -7.93 8.95 -1.85
C LEU A 64 -6.59 8.23 -1.92
N THR A 65 -5.89 8.18 -0.78
CA THR A 65 -4.54 7.62 -0.67
C THR A 65 -4.56 6.36 0.18
N GLY A 66 -3.92 5.29 -0.32
CA GLY A 66 -3.60 4.09 0.46
C GLY A 66 -2.13 4.13 0.86
N THR A 67 -1.84 4.24 2.15
CA THR A 67 -0.47 4.31 2.67
C THR A 67 -0.11 2.99 3.32
N VAL A 68 0.92 2.33 2.81
CA VAL A 68 1.55 1.17 3.45
C VAL A 68 2.44 1.68 4.57
N MET A 69 2.22 1.12 5.75
CA MET A 69 2.94 1.48 6.97
C MET A 69 3.56 0.24 7.59
N LEU A 70 4.73 0.40 8.21
CA LEU A 70 5.30 -0.57 9.12
C LEU A 70 4.69 -0.35 10.50
N VAL A 71 3.97 -1.34 11.02
CA VAL A 71 3.24 -1.22 12.32
C VAL A 71 4.02 -1.77 13.50
N ARG A 72 5.06 -2.58 13.25
CA ARG A 72 5.90 -3.20 14.28
C ARG A 72 7.36 -3.17 13.85
N PRO A 73 8.33 -3.03 14.78
CA PRO A 73 9.74 -3.03 14.44
C PRO A 73 10.11 -4.33 13.71
N LEU A 74 11.00 -4.21 12.74
CA LEU A 74 11.47 -5.30 11.91
C LEU A 74 13.00 -5.30 11.94
N GLN A 75 13.57 -6.45 12.28
CA GLN A 75 15.01 -6.66 12.32
C GLN A 75 15.43 -7.41 11.05
N GLY A 76 16.43 -6.89 10.37
CA GLY A 76 17.06 -7.52 9.23
C GLY A 76 18.09 -8.58 9.63
N PRO A 77 18.59 -9.38 8.67
CA PRO A 77 18.25 -9.32 7.25
C PRO A 77 16.86 -9.89 6.99
N PHE A 78 16.03 -9.13 6.29
CA PHE A 78 14.68 -9.54 5.93
C PHE A 78 14.31 -9.00 4.55
N ALA A 79 13.58 -9.78 3.77
CA ALA A 79 13.05 -9.36 2.49
C ALA A 79 11.63 -9.89 2.30
N THR A 80 10.75 -9.06 1.77
CA THR A 80 9.41 -9.49 1.32
C THR A 80 8.93 -8.64 0.15
N THR A 81 8.06 -9.20 -0.68
CA THR A 81 7.35 -8.44 -1.71
C THR A 81 5.88 -8.39 -1.35
N LEU A 82 5.40 -7.20 -0.99
CA LEU A 82 4.00 -6.94 -0.74
C LEU A 82 3.26 -6.76 -2.05
N ARG A 83 2.07 -7.35 -2.16
CA ARG A 83 1.10 -7.00 -3.20
C ARG A 83 0.05 -6.07 -2.61
N LEU A 84 0.01 -4.83 -3.08
CA LEU A 84 -0.99 -3.84 -2.72
C LEU A 84 -1.99 -3.68 -3.87
N ASP A 85 -3.25 -4.05 -3.62
CA ASP A 85 -4.35 -3.84 -4.54
C ASP A 85 -5.10 -2.55 -4.19
N MET A 86 -5.32 -1.69 -5.20
CA MET A 86 -6.27 -0.58 -5.18
C MET A 86 -7.46 -0.95 -6.08
N ASP A 87 -8.56 -1.36 -5.44
CA ASP A 87 -9.83 -1.66 -6.10
C ASP A 87 -10.65 -0.39 -6.26
N ARG A 88 -11.09 -0.12 -7.49
CA ARG A 88 -12.21 0.79 -7.78
C ARG A 88 -13.51 0.00 -7.71
N LEU A 89 -14.42 0.48 -6.87
CA LEU A 89 -15.72 -0.13 -6.65
C LEU A 89 -16.83 0.70 -7.31
N ASN A 90 -17.88 0.03 -7.79
CA ASN A 90 -19.13 0.69 -8.14
C ASN A 90 -20.04 0.87 -6.91
N ASN A 91 -21.23 1.43 -7.12
CA ASN A 91 -22.21 1.67 -6.05
C ASN A 91 -22.71 0.38 -5.37
N ALA A 92 -22.66 -0.77 -6.07
CA ALA A 92 -22.99 -2.09 -5.55
C ALA A 92 -21.80 -2.81 -4.86
N ASN A 93 -20.68 -2.10 -4.61
CA ASN A 93 -19.43 -2.65 -4.05
C ASN A 93 -18.73 -3.71 -4.91
N LEU A 94 -19.08 -3.82 -6.19
CA LEU A 94 -18.40 -4.71 -7.13
C LEU A 94 -17.12 -4.05 -7.64
N VAL A 95 -16.06 -4.84 -7.77
CA VAL A 95 -14.78 -4.38 -8.34
C VAL A 95 -14.95 -4.13 -9.84
N VAL A 96 -14.74 -2.90 -10.27
CA VAL A 96 -14.83 -2.47 -11.68
C VAL A 96 -13.47 -2.08 -12.28
N GLY A 97 -12.44 -1.99 -11.47
CA GLY A 97 -11.06 -1.80 -11.90
C GLY A 97 -10.10 -2.07 -10.75
N ARG A 98 -8.89 -2.52 -11.07
CA ARG A 98 -7.85 -2.79 -10.08
C ARG A 98 -6.52 -2.24 -10.55
N SER A 99 -5.86 -1.47 -9.71
CA SER A 99 -4.44 -1.16 -9.87
C SER A 99 -3.64 -1.93 -8.83
N ILE A 100 -2.48 -2.46 -9.22
CA ILE A 100 -1.63 -3.31 -8.39
C ILE A 100 -0.28 -2.63 -8.20
N ALA A 101 0.23 -2.59 -6.98
CA ALA A 101 1.61 -2.21 -6.71
C ALA A 101 2.32 -3.38 -6.02
N TYR A 102 3.39 -3.86 -6.63
CA TYR A 102 4.35 -4.74 -5.97
C TYR A 102 5.39 -3.88 -5.28
N ILE A 103 5.55 -4.07 -3.97
CA ILE A 103 6.46 -3.31 -3.13
C ILE A 103 7.43 -4.30 -2.49
N THR A 104 8.64 -4.35 -3.02
CA THR A 104 9.72 -5.16 -2.46
C THR A 104 10.43 -4.37 -1.38
N VAL A 105 10.42 -4.90 -0.16
CA VAL A 105 11.05 -4.31 1.01
C VAL A 105 12.26 -5.13 1.38
N TYR A 106 13.42 -4.48 1.48
CA TYR A 106 14.65 -5.05 2.03
C TYR A 106 14.99 -4.34 3.33
N VAL A 107 15.19 -5.11 4.39
CA VAL A 107 15.64 -4.60 5.69
C VAL A 107 17.08 -5.01 5.92
N SER A 108 17.95 -4.01 6.03
CA SER A 108 19.36 -4.19 6.33
C SER A 108 19.54 -4.85 7.70
N LYS A 109 20.58 -5.67 7.87
CA LYS A 109 20.98 -6.20 9.20
C LYS A 109 21.56 -5.12 10.14
N TYR A 110 21.75 -3.91 9.66
CA TYR A 110 22.35 -2.79 10.37
C TYR A 110 21.32 -1.68 10.66
N ASN A 111 21.57 -0.87 11.70
CA ASN A 111 20.67 0.19 12.20
C ASN A 111 21.12 1.62 11.81
N PHE A 112 21.96 1.77 10.78
CA PHE A 112 22.59 3.06 10.45
C PHE A 112 21.60 4.13 9.97
#